data_AF-A0ABD2R4V2-F1
#
_entry.id   AF-A0ABD2R4V2-F1
#
_cell.length_a   1.000
_cell.length_b   1.000
_cell.length_c   1.000
_cell.angle_alpha   90.00
_cell.angle_beta   90.00
_cell.angle_gamma   90.00
#
_symmetry.space_group_name_H-M   'P 1'
#
loop_
_entity.id
_entity.type
_entity.pdbx_description
1 polymer ?
#
loop_
_entity_poly.entity_id
_entity_poly.type
_entity_poly.pdbx_seq_one_letter_code
_entity_poly.pdbx_strand_id
1 'polypeptide(L)'
;MNKQIQNVSTIIICSLLLLIDTEIGNFYRFVDGAQRTIQVSDDLDDVVDDEEDEAWREWGRKKSTSSDFDPPPTDFGTMSPSEIQAEMLKRQLGPVFGFVKLRLGTRQTQEKVTEIAMRWTKLARTGAIEAKFMSVDVSTIMFTMEKGQDSIELKEFLLDQPEAYEIKLGDQLFRRPGDPPFEEVFEKIQREKSKVDHTSSKKNRHNEL
;
A
#
# COMPACT_ATOMS: atom_id res chain seq x y z
N MET A 1 13.22 -78.67 -26.58
CA MET A 1 11.90 -78.07 -26.92
C MET A 1 11.85 -76.54 -26.76
N ASN A 2 12.59 -75.92 -25.82
CA ASN A 2 12.45 -74.48 -25.53
C ASN A 2 12.96 -73.53 -26.63
N LYS A 3 13.88 -73.98 -27.50
CA LYS A 3 14.40 -73.16 -28.62
C LYS A 3 13.38 -72.96 -29.74
N GLN A 4 12.51 -73.95 -29.96
CA GLN A 4 11.42 -73.88 -30.94
C GLN A 4 10.32 -72.90 -30.50
N ILE A 5 9.97 -72.89 -29.21
CA ILE A 5 8.95 -71.98 -28.66
C ILE A 5 9.44 -70.53 -28.67
N GLN A 6 10.73 -70.29 -28.37
CA GLN A 6 11.31 -68.95 -28.47
C GLN A 6 11.31 -68.41 -29.91
N ASN A 7 11.65 -69.24 -30.89
CA ASN A 7 11.63 -68.82 -32.30
C ASN A 7 10.23 -68.54 -32.83
N VAL A 8 9.21 -69.29 -32.40
CA VAL A 8 7.82 -69.00 -32.77
C VAL A 8 7.35 -67.68 -32.13
N SER A 9 7.72 -67.42 -30.87
CA SER A 9 7.39 -66.19 -30.17
C SER A 9 8.02 -64.95 -30.82
N THR A 10 9.30 -65.01 -31.22
CA THR A 10 9.95 -63.89 -31.91
C THR A 10 9.39 -63.64 -33.31
N ILE A 11 9.02 -64.69 -34.06
CA ILE A 11 8.39 -64.53 -35.38
C ILE A 11 7.00 -63.86 -35.24
N ILE A 12 6.22 -64.23 -34.23
CA ILE A 12 4.91 -63.61 -33.96
C ILE A 12 5.09 -62.13 -33.57
N ILE A 13 6.06 -61.80 -32.72
CA ILE A 13 6.35 -60.42 -32.31
C ILE A 13 6.80 -59.58 -33.52
N CYS A 14 7.69 -60.09 -34.36
CA CYS A 14 8.11 -59.38 -35.58
C CYS A 14 6.95 -59.18 -36.56
N SER A 15 6.04 -60.16 -36.68
CA SER A 15 4.86 -60.05 -37.54
C SER A 15 3.87 -59.00 -37.01
N LEU A 16 3.71 -58.89 -35.69
CA LEU A 16 2.89 -57.85 -35.06
C LEU A 16 3.49 -56.44 -35.24
N LEU A 17 4.82 -56.30 -35.17
CA LEU A 17 5.47 -55.01 -35.40
C LEU A 17 5.31 -54.52 -36.85
N LEU A 18 5.42 -55.43 -37.83
CA LEU A 18 5.21 -55.08 -39.25
C LEU A 18 3.75 -54.68 -39.58
N LEU A 19 2.77 -55.23 -38.85
CA LEU A 19 1.37 -54.79 -38.98
C LEU A 19 1.14 -53.39 -38.39
N ILE A 20 1.87 -52.98 -37.36
CA ILE A 20 1.78 -51.63 -36.78
C ILE A 20 2.41 -50.59 -37.72
N ASP A 21 3.55 -50.89 -38.34
CA ASP A 21 4.22 -49.96 -39.27
C ASP A 21 3.40 -49.72 -40.55
N THR A 22 2.63 -50.71 -41.00
CA THR A 22 1.78 -50.59 -42.20
C THR A 22 0.46 -49.82 -41.94
N GLU A 23 -0.07 -49.82 -40.72
CA GLU A 23 -1.22 -48.97 -40.37
C GLU A 23 -0.82 -47.51 -40.04
N ILE A 24 0.39 -47.28 -39.52
CA ILE A 24 0.88 -45.92 -39.26
C ILE A 24 1.31 -45.22 -40.57
N GLY A 25 1.78 -45.99 -41.58
CA GLY A 25 2.15 -45.47 -42.90
C GLY A 25 0.98 -44.96 -43.77
N ASN A 26 -0.26 -45.38 -43.47
CA ASN A 26 -1.45 -44.99 -44.25
C ASN A 26 -2.30 -43.87 -43.61
N PHE A 27 -1.94 -43.36 -42.43
CA PHE A 27 -2.61 -42.22 -41.79
C PHE A 27 -1.87 -40.87 -41.94
N TYR A 28 -0.69 -40.85 -42.57
CA TYR A 28 -0.12 -39.61 -43.10
C TYR A 28 -0.62 -39.37 -44.51
N ARG A 29 -1.94 -39.23 -44.65
CA ARG A 29 -2.51 -38.52 -45.79
C ARG A 29 -1.99 -37.09 -45.66
N PHE A 30 -0.96 -36.76 -46.44
CA PHE A 30 -0.58 -35.39 -46.75
C PHE A 30 -1.85 -34.69 -47.22
N VAL A 31 -2.54 -34.02 -46.31
CA VAL A 31 -3.42 -32.93 -46.68
C VAL A 31 -2.43 -31.87 -47.14
N ASP A 32 -2.41 -31.64 -48.44
CA ASP A 32 -1.83 -30.44 -49.04
C ASP A 32 -2.45 -29.25 -48.31
N GLY A 33 -1.82 -28.84 -47.21
CA GLY A 33 -1.94 -27.52 -46.63
C GLY A 33 -1.24 -26.58 -47.59
N ALA A 34 -1.79 -26.43 -48.79
CA ALA A 34 -1.55 -25.29 -49.64
C ALA A 34 -1.73 -24.08 -48.74
N GLN A 35 -0.60 -23.49 -48.36
CA GLN A 35 -0.48 -22.27 -47.61
C GLN A 35 -1.38 -21.23 -48.29
N ARG A 36 -2.62 -21.14 -47.83
CA ARG A 36 -3.27 -19.85 -47.70
C ARG A 36 -2.64 -19.24 -46.47
N THR A 37 -1.38 -18.82 -46.59
CA THR A 37 -0.87 -17.80 -45.69
C THR A 37 -1.77 -16.62 -45.97
N ILE A 38 -2.76 -16.41 -45.10
CA ILE A 38 -3.49 -15.15 -45.07
C ILE A 38 -2.39 -14.15 -44.70
N GLN A 39 -1.81 -13.51 -45.72
CA GLN A 39 -1.01 -12.32 -45.51
C GLN A 39 -2.01 -11.29 -45.02
N VAL A 40 -2.19 -11.23 -43.71
CA VAL A 40 -2.72 -10.03 -43.07
C VAL A 40 -1.72 -8.95 -43.47
N SER A 41 -2.15 -8.01 -44.30
CA SER A 41 -1.33 -6.85 -44.64
C SER A 41 -0.94 -6.16 -43.33
N ASP A 42 0.34 -5.83 -43.20
CA ASP A 42 0.90 -5.11 -42.04
C ASP A 42 0.38 -3.66 -41.94
N ASP A 43 -0.38 -3.22 -42.94
CA ASP A 43 -1.12 -1.97 -42.94
C ASP A 43 -2.36 -2.09 -42.02
N LEU A 44 -2.14 -2.09 -40.71
CA LEU A 44 -3.16 -1.90 -39.66
C LEU A 44 -3.56 -0.42 -39.50
N ASP A 45 -3.38 0.39 -40.54
CA ASP A 45 -3.66 1.83 -40.54
C ASP A 45 -5.18 2.12 -40.69
N ASP A 46 -5.97 1.09 -41.01
CA ASP A 46 -7.44 1.16 -41.09
C ASP A 46 -8.15 0.73 -39.79
N VAL A 47 -7.40 0.21 -38.81
CA VAL A 47 -7.91 -0.13 -37.49
C VAL A 47 -7.92 1.15 -36.66
N VAL A 48 -9.06 1.82 -36.66
CA VAL A 48 -9.35 2.82 -35.63
C VAL A 48 -9.45 2.05 -34.31
N ASP A 49 -8.63 2.43 -33.33
CA ASP A 49 -8.69 1.87 -31.97
C ASP A 49 -9.72 2.68 -31.17
N ASP A 50 -11.00 2.41 -31.42
CA ASP A 50 -12.13 3.04 -30.71
C ASP A 50 -12.39 2.43 -29.31
N GLU A 51 -11.55 1.48 -28.87
CA GLU A 51 -11.64 0.84 -27.54
C GLU A 51 -10.74 1.51 -26.48
N GLU A 52 -10.01 2.56 -26.83
CA GLU A 52 -9.35 3.42 -25.85
C GLU A 52 -10.40 4.40 -25.28
N ASP A 53 -11.14 3.93 -24.27
CA ASP A 53 -12.17 4.70 -23.56
C ASP A 53 -11.71 6.15 -23.30
N GLU A 54 -12.60 7.13 -23.45
CA GLU A 54 -12.34 8.53 -23.08
C GLU A 54 -11.74 8.64 -21.67
N ALA A 55 -12.16 7.75 -20.76
CA ALA A 55 -11.65 7.61 -19.40
C ALA A 55 -10.15 7.26 -19.34
N TRP A 56 -9.64 6.48 -20.29
CA TRP A 56 -8.23 6.08 -20.35
C TRP A 56 -7.35 7.18 -20.94
N ARG A 57 -7.86 7.93 -21.93
CA ARG A 57 -7.21 9.16 -22.41
C ARG A 57 -7.17 10.25 -21.36
N GLU A 58 -8.23 10.41 -20.57
CA GLU A 58 -8.26 11.37 -19.47
C GLU A 58 -7.28 11.02 -18.35
N TRP A 59 -7.03 9.73 -18.11
CA TRP A 59 -6.08 9.27 -17.09
C TRP A 59 -4.63 9.70 -17.39
N GLY A 60 -4.22 9.72 -18.66
CA GLY A 60 -2.88 10.15 -19.09
C GLY A 60 -2.71 11.67 -19.27
N ARG A 61 -3.80 12.44 -19.29
CA ARG A 61 -3.74 13.90 -19.41
C ARG A 61 -3.23 14.47 -18.08
N LYS A 62 -2.08 15.16 -18.13
CA LYS A 62 -1.66 16.05 -17.04
C LYS A 62 -2.81 17.04 -16.82
N LYS A 63 -3.53 16.91 -15.70
CA LYS A 63 -4.54 17.88 -15.30
C LYS A 63 -3.89 19.25 -15.46
N SER A 64 -4.48 20.10 -16.30
CA SER A 64 -4.02 21.47 -16.41
C SER A 64 -3.97 22.03 -15.00
N THR A 65 -2.86 22.66 -14.64
CA THR A 65 -2.67 23.36 -13.37
C THR A 65 -3.61 24.57 -13.23
N SER A 66 -4.75 24.57 -13.90
CA SER A 66 -5.96 25.21 -13.40
C SER A 66 -6.39 24.40 -12.18
N SER A 67 -5.67 24.58 -11.07
CA SER A 67 -6.33 24.43 -9.78
C SER A 67 -7.60 25.27 -9.89
N ASP A 68 -8.74 24.73 -9.49
CA ASP A 68 -9.88 25.57 -9.15
C ASP A 68 -9.34 26.59 -8.16
N PHE A 69 -9.02 27.79 -8.67
CA PHE A 69 -8.41 28.84 -7.88
C PHE A 69 -9.51 29.32 -6.97
N ASP A 70 -9.59 28.70 -5.79
CA ASP A 70 -10.52 29.09 -4.76
C ASP A 70 -9.93 30.33 -4.07
N PRO A 71 -10.40 31.53 -4.45
CA PRO A 71 -9.79 32.76 -4.00
C PRO A 71 -9.83 32.81 -2.46
N PRO A 72 -8.82 33.43 -1.83
CA PRO A 72 -8.85 33.62 -0.38
C PRO A 72 -10.16 34.29 0.06
N PRO A 73 -10.80 33.80 1.14
CA PRO A 73 -11.97 34.45 1.69
C PRO A 73 -11.61 35.88 2.04
N THR A 74 -12.48 36.81 1.66
CA THR A 74 -12.22 38.25 1.82
C THR A 74 -12.47 38.73 3.26
N ASP A 75 -13.28 37.98 4.02
CA ASP A 75 -13.79 38.38 5.34
C ASP A 75 -13.25 37.50 6.48
N PHE A 76 -11.97 37.68 6.85
CA PHE A 76 -11.37 37.01 8.02
C PHE A 76 -11.92 37.50 9.38
N GLY A 77 -12.59 38.67 9.42
CA GLY A 77 -13.12 39.24 10.66
C GLY A 77 -14.37 38.52 11.21
N THR A 78 -15.08 37.78 10.35
CA THR A 78 -16.30 37.05 10.71
C THR A 78 -16.01 35.58 11.04
N MET A 79 -14.88 35.05 10.56
CA MET A 79 -14.49 33.66 10.76
C MET A 79 -13.95 33.40 12.17
N SER A 80 -14.18 32.19 12.66
CA SER A 80 -13.55 31.72 13.89
C SER A 80 -12.05 31.46 13.66
N PRO A 81 -11.19 31.58 14.69
CA PRO A 81 -9.76 31.29 14.56
C PRO A 81 -9.46 29.90 13.99
N SER A 82 -10.33 28.91 14.22
CA SER A 82 -10.19 27.56 13.70
C SER A 82 -10.47 27.45 12.20
N GLU A 83 -11.45 28.19 11.69
CA GLU A 83 -11.75 28.25 10.25
C GLU A 83 -10.63 28.95 9.48
N ILE A 84 -10.11 30.05 10.04
CA ILE A 84 -8.95 30.76 9.47
C ILE A 84 -7.75 29.82 9.35
N GLN A 85 -7.50 29.02 10.39
CA GLN A 85 -6.42 28.05 10.41
C GLN A 85 -6.60 26.91 9.40
N ALA A 86 -7.84 26.44 9.18
CA ALA A 86 -8.14 25.44 8.16
C ALA A 86 -7.91 25.99 6.74
N GLU A 87 -8.32 27.24 6.50
CA GLU A 87 -8.08 27.95 5.24
C GLU A 87 -6.58 28.18 4.97
N MET A 88 -5.79 28.47 6.01
CA MET A 88 -4.33 28.58 5.90
C MET A 88 -3.70 27.24 5.53
N LEU A 89 -4.18 26.12 6.12
CA LEU A 89 -3.67 24.79 5.84
C LEU A 89 -3.94 24.39 4.38
N LYS A 90 -5.15 24.66 3.87
CA LYS A 90 -5.55 24.41 2.48
C LYS A 90 -4.63 25.10 1.46
N ARG A 91 -4.04 26.23 1.83
CA ARG A 91 -3.18 27.03 0.95
C ARG A 91 -1.69 26.88 1.24
N GLN A 92 -1.28 25.86 2.01
CA GLN A 92 0.12 25.66 2.33
C GLN A 92 0.90 25.13 1.11
N LEU A 93 1.80 25.95 0.57
CA LEU A 93 2.59 25.59 -0.63
C LEU A 93 4.06 25.24 -0.32
N GLY A 94 4.56 25.68 0.84
CA GLY A 94 5.96 25.47 1.22
C GLY A 94 6.23 24.14 1.92
N PRO A 95 7.50 23.88 2.30
CA PRO A 95 7.87 22.71 3.08
C PRO A 95 7.15 22.69 4.42
N VAL A 96 6.75 21.51 4.84
CA VAL A 96 5.99 21.31 6.07
C VAL A 96 6.62 20.19 6.87
N PHE A 97 6.58 20.31 8.19
CA PHE A 97 6.90 19.21 9.08
C PHE A 97 5.88 19.12 10.19
N GLY A 98 5.75 17.93 10.74
CA GLY A 98 4.84 17.66 11.83
C GLY A 98 5.25 16.44 12.62
N PHE A 99 4.53 16.20 13.69
CA PHE A 99 4.76 15.08 14.60
C PHE A 99 3.49 14.27 14.74
N VAL A 100 3.62 12.95 14.77
CA VAL A 100 2.55 12.01 15.04
C VAL A 100 2.90 11.29 16.32
N LYS A 101 2.07 11.46 17.34
CA LYS A 101 2.10 10.67 18.55
C LYS A 101 1.32 9.38 18.32
N LEU A 102 1.92 8.27 18.71
CA LEU A 102 1.37 6.93 18.54
C LEU A 102 0.56 6.50 19.76
N ARG A 103 -0.36 5.56 19.57
CA ARG A 103 -1.18 5.01 20.65
C ARG A 103 -0.33 4.35 21.74
N LEU A 104 -0.58 4.77 22.97
CA LEU A 104 0.05 4.27 24.19
C LEU A 104 -0.75 3.08 24.72
N GLY A 105 -0.36 1.87 24.37
CA GLY A 105 -1.04 0.65 24.84
C GLY A 105 -0.24 -0.61 24.59
N THR A 106 0.53 -0.63 23.50
CA THR A 106 1.49 -1.69 23.20
C THR A 106 2.88 -1.24 23.61
N ARG A 107 3.71 -2.14 24.17
CA ARG A 107 5.13 -1.87 24.42
C ARG A 107 5.82 -1.61 23.09
N GLN A 108 5.96 -0.33 22.76
CA GLN A 108 6.64 0.12 21.56
C GLN A 108 8.14 0.13 21.82
N THR A 109 8.91 -0.39 20.87
CA THR A 109 10.36 -0.25 20.82
C THR A 109 10.69 0.71 19.70
N GLN A 110 11.84 1.37 19.76
CA GLN A 110 12.29 2.27 18.71
C GLN A 110 12.34 1.58 17.33
N GLU A 111 12.70 0.29 17.30
CA GLU A 111 12.69 -0.54 16.09
C GLU A 111 11.28 -0.64 15.47
N LYS A 112 10.25 -0.91 16.29
CA LYS A 112 8.86 -0.96 15.82
C LYS A 112 8.37 0.38 15.29
N VAL A 113 8.70 1.49 15.98
CA VAL A 113 8.32 2.84 15.51
C VAL A 113 9.01 3.15 14.18
N THR A 114 10.25 2.74 14.03
CA THR A 114 11.01 2.90 12.78
C THR A 114 10.38 2.07 11.66
N GLU A 115 9.93 0.85 11.94
CA GLU A 115 9.20 0.02 10.98
C GLU A 115 7.87 0.68 10.57
N ILE A 116 7.12 1.24 11.52
CA ILE A 116 5.89 2.01 11.24
C ILE A 116 6.20 3.21 10.35
N ALA A 117 7.24 3.99 10.68
CA ALA A 117 7.65 5.14 9.87
C ALA A 117 8.01 4.74 8.44
N MET A 118 8.77 3.64 8.26
CA MET A 118 9.07 3.12 6.93
C MET A 118 7.82 2.66 6.18
N ARG A 119 6.88 2.01 6.87
CA ARG A 119 5.60 1.55 6.30
C ARG A 119 4.76 2.75 5.85
N TRP A 120 4.59 3.75 6.70
CA TRP A 120 3.86 4.98 6.37
C TRP A 120 4.51 5.75 5.23
N THR A 121 5.84 5.81 5.16
CA THR A 121 6.54 6.40 4.01
C THR A 121 6.19 5.69 2.70
N LYS A 122 6.13 4.34 2.72
CA LYS A 122 5.75 3.56 1.53
C LYS A 122 4.28 3.79 1.17
N LEU A 123 3.38 3.80 2.15
CA LEU A 123 1.94 3.99 1.95
C LEU A 123 1.58 5.41 1.47
N ALA A 124 2.21 6.42 2.05
CA ALA A 124 2.06 7.81 1.59
C ALA A 124 2.51 7.94 0.13
N ARG A 125 3.65 7.34 -0.23
CA ARG A 125 4.14 7.32 -1.61
C ARG A 125 3.19 6.62 -2.57
N THR A 126 2.52 5.53 -2.15
CA THR A 126 1.49 4.89 -3.00
C THR A 126 0.26 5.75 -3.18
N GLY A 127 -0.05 6.63 -2.22
CA GLY A 127 -1.11 7.64 -2.34
C GLY A 127 -0.68 8.91 -3.07
N ALA A 128 0.48 8.90 -3.75
CA ALA A 128 1.09 10.07 -4.38
C ALA A 128 1.41 11.24 -3.43
N ILE A 129 1.47 10.97 -2.12
CA ILE A 129 1.84 11.95 -1.10
C ILE A 129 3.35 11.86 -0.86
N GLU A 130 4.08 12.94 -1.16
CA GLU A 130 5.53 13.04 -0.99
C GLU A 130 5.90 13.39 0.47
N ALA A 131 5.56 12.49 1.41
CA ALA A 131 5.90 12.61 2.82
C ALA A 131 6.98 11.60 3.24
N LYS A 132 7.98 12.08 4.00
CA LYS A 132 9.02 11.24 4.61
C LYS A 132 8.82 11.17 6.11
N PHE A 133 8.71 9.95 6.64
CA PHE A 133 8.55 9.71 8.07
C PHE A 133 9.85 9.22 8.71
N MET A 134 10.13 9.70 9.92
CA MET A 134 11.31 9.36 10.71
C MET A 134 10.92 9.14 12.17
N SER A 135 11.42 8.08 12.79
CA SER A 135 11.22 7.84 14.22
C SER A 135 12.05 8.85 15.03
N VAL A 136 11.41 9.50 16.01
CA VAL A 136 12.08 10.42 16.94
C VAL A 136 12.21 9.80 18.32
N ASP A 137 11.15 9.12 18.77
CA ASP A 137 11.09 8.45 20.07
C ASP A 137 10.21 7.19 19.98
N VAL A 138 10.07 6.44 21.07
CA VAL A 138 9.25 5.21 21.17
C VAL A 138 7.75 5.45 20.99
N SER A 139 7.29 6.70 21.00
CA SER A 139 5.88 7.06 20.83
C SER A 139 5.66 8.16 19.79
N THR A 140 6.72 8.66 19.14
CA THR A 140 6.64 9.84 18.28
C THR A 140 7.36 9.61 16.96
N ILE A 141 6.65 9.86 15.87
CA ILE A 141 7.18 9.88 14.50
C ILE A 141 7.12 11.32 14.01
N MET A 142 8.22 11.83 13.46
CA MET A 142 8.22 13.09 12.73
C MET A 142 7.99 12.83 11.25
N PHE A 143 7.30 13.73 10.57
CA PHE A 143 7.22 13.72 9.11
C PHE A 143 7.64 15.06 8.53
N THR A 144 8.15 15.00 7.30
CA THR A 144 8.49 16.17 6.50
C THR A 144 7.91 16.00 5.10
N MET A 145 7.40 17.09 4.53
CA MET A 145 6.88 17.19 3.17
C MET A 145 7.56 18.36 2.48
N GLU A 146 8.00 18.18 1.24
CA GLU A 146 8.57 19.29 0.45
C GLU A 146 7.48 20.22 -0.08
N LYS A 147 6.33 19.65 -0.46
CA LYS A 147 5.13 20.37 -0.89
C LYS A 147 4.04 20.22 0.15
N GLY A 148 3.60 21.33 0.74
CA GLY A 148 2.52 21.33 1.73
C GLY A 148 1.11 21.16 1.17
N GLN A 149 0.98 21.07 -0.16
CA GLN A 149 -0.31 20.97 -0.85
C GLN A 149 -1.11 19.77 -0.37
N ASP A 150 -0.43 18.63 -0.20
CA ASP A 150 -1.06 17.36 0.19
C ASP A 150 -1.18 17.20 1.72
N SER A 151 -1.09 18.29 2.49
CA SER A 151 -1.07 18.23 3.96
C SER A 151 -2.42 17.81 4.55
N ILE A 152 -3.52 18.10 3.87
CA ILE A 152 -4.88 17.68 4.27
C ILE A 152 -5.05 16.19 4.05
N GLU A 153 -4.60 15.69 2.90
CA GLU A 153 -4.61 14.29 2.49
C GLU A 153 -3.72 13.48 3.45
N LEU A 154 -2.55 14.01 3.81
CA LEU A 154 -1.67 13.38 4.79
C LEU A 154 -2.34 13.29 6.17
N LYS A 155 -3.02 14.35 6.61
CA LYS A 155 -3.77 14.35 7.88
C LYS A 155 -4.82 13.25 7.86
N GLU A 156 -5.60 13.12 6.79
CA GLU A 156 -6.62 12.08 6.66
C GLU A 156 -6.01 10.67 6.64
N PHE A 157 -4.98 10.45 5.83
CA PHE A 157 -4.24 9.20 5.78
C PHE A 157 -3.73 8.77 7.17
N LEU A 158 -3.15 9.70 7.93
CA LEU A 158 -2.62 9.44 9.26
C LEU A 158 -3.71 9.17 10.27
N LEU A 159 -4.82 9.93 10.23
CA LEU A 159 -5.97 9.69 11.10
C LEU A 159 -6.65 8.36 10.81
N ASP A 160 -6.46 7.75 9.64
CA ASP A 160 -6.92 6.40 9.35
C ASP A 160 -6.05 5.31 9.98
N GLN A 161 -4.75 5.57 10.18
CA GLN A 161 -3.82 4.58 10.73
C GLN A 161 -4.16 4.25 12.19
N PRO A 162 -4.34 2.96 12.55
CA PRO A 162 -4.73 2.58 13.90
C PRO A 162 -3.65 2.90 14.94
N GLU A 163 -2.38 3.03 14.54
CA GLU A 163 -1.27 3.39 15.41
C GLU A 163 -1.23 4.89 15.73
N ALA A 164 -1.82 5.74 14.90
CA ALA A 164 -1.83 7.18 15.11
C ALA A 164 -2.84 7.59 16.20
N TYR A 165 -2.43 8.51 17.07
CA TYR A 165 -3.26 9.05 18.14
C TYR A 165 -3.48 10.55 17.98
N GLU A 166 -2.39 11.32 17.92
CA GLU A 166 -2.44 12.78 17.85
C GLU A 166 -1.42 13.26 16.81
N ILE A 167 -1.85 14.14 15.92
CA ILE A 167 -1.01 14.71 14.87
C ILE A 167 -0.84 16.19 15.19
N LYS A 168 0.40 16.65 15.25
CA LYS A 168 0.77 18.05 15.39
C LYS A 168 1.34 18.56 14.07
N LEU A 169 0.70 19.57 13.50
CA LEU A 169 1.14 20.23 12.27
C LEU A 169 1.23 21.73 12.53
N GLY A 170 2.45 22.26 12.65
CA GLY A 170 2.66 23.61 13.18
C GLY A 170 2.04 23.75 14.58
N ASP A 171 1.10 24.69 14.70
CA ASP A 171 0.35 24.95 15.93
C ASP A 171 -0.98 24.18 16.03
N GLN A 172 -1.36 23.44 14.97
CA GLN A 172 -2.60 22.68 14.94
C GLN A 172 -2.40 21.27 15.49
N LEU A 173 -3.39 20.80 16.24
CA LEU A 173 -3.45 19.46 16.82
C LEU A 173 -4.70 18.74 16.31
N PHE A 174 -4.50 17.65 15.59
CA PHE A 174 -5.56 16.80 15.08
C PHE A 174 -5.61 15.49 15.86
N ARG A 175 -6.84 15.06 16.17
CA ARG A 175 -7.14 13.81 16.87
C ARG A 175 -8.41 13.21 16.27
N ARG A 176 -8.60 11.90 16.46
CA ARG A 176 -9.87 11.27 16.13
C ARG A 176 -10.96 11.83 17.06
N PRO A 177 -12.20 11.99 16.57
CA PRO A 177 -13.31 12.45 17.40
C PRO A 177 -13.49 11.56 18.63
N GLY A 178 -13.49 12.17 19.83
CA GLY A 178 -13.69 11.46 21.10
C GLY A 178 -12.42 11.00 21.81
N ASP A 179 -11.25 11.03 21.18
CA ASP A 179 -10.00 10.64 21.84
C ASP A 179 -9.51 11.76 22.81
N PRO A 180 -9.20 11.45 24.10
CA PRO A 180 -8.69 12.44 25.06
C PRO A 180 -7.31 12.99 24.65
N PRO A 181 -6.80 14.07 25.26
CA PRO A 181 -5.46 14.56 24.95
C PRO A 181 -4.39 13.50 25.24
N PHE A 182 -3.35 13.42 24.40
CA PHE A 182 -2.30 12.41 24.58
C PHE A 182 -1.65 12.47 25.97
N GLU A 183 -1.44 13.69 26.47
CA GLU A 183 -0.81 13.91 27.78
C GLU A 183 -1.63 13.30 28.92
N GLU A 184 -2.96 13.44 28.87
CA GLU A 184 -3.83 12.87 29.89
C GLU A 184 -3.77 11.34 29.89
N VAL A 185 -3.69 10.73 28.71
CA VAL A 185 -3.53 9.26 28.57
C VAL A 185 -2.16 8.82 29.07
N PHE A 186 -1.11 9.55 28.71
CA PHE A 186 0.25 9.28 29.13
C PHE A 186 0.39 9.34 30.67
N GLU A 187 -0.16 10.38 31.29
CA GLU A 187 -0.18 10.53 32.75
C GLU A 187 -0.96 9.40 33.45
N LYS A 188 -2.11 9.00 32.91
CA LYS A 188 -2.91 7.89 33.47
C LYS A 188 -2.10 6.58 33.47
N ILE A 189 -1.45 6.25 32.35
CA ILE A 189 -0.62 5.04 32.22
C ILE A 189 0.57 5.09 33.19
N GLN A 190 1.24 6.24 33.33
CA GLN A 190 2.36 6.40 34.25
C GLN A 190 1.92 6.26 35.72
N ARG A 191 0.74 6.79 36.08
CA ARG A 191 0.14 6.65 37.40
C ARG A 191 -0.25 5.22 37.72
N GLU A 192 -0.76 4.47 36.75
CA GLU A 192 -1.08 3.05 36.92
C GLU A 192 0.18 2.22 37.13
N LYS A 193 1.22 2.46 36.33
CA LYS A 193 2.50 1.76 36.45
C LYS A 193 3.14 1.96 37.84
N SER A 194 3.19 3.21 38.31
CA SER A 194 3.72 3.53 39.65
C SER A 194 2.90 2.88 40.78
N LYS A 195 1.57 2.79 40.66
CA LYS A 195 0.74 2.05 41.64
C LYS A 195 1.07 0.56 41.69
N VAL A 196 1.23 -0.09 40.54
CA VAL A 196 1.58 -1.52 40.47
C VAL A 196 2.91 -1.78 41.17
N ASP A 197 3.93 -0.96 40.90
CA ASP A 197 5.26 -1.09 41.51
C ASP A 197 5.23 -0.93 43.05
N HIS A 198 4.38 -0.03 43.57
CA HIS A 198 4.19 0.12 45.02
C HIS A 198 3.49 -1.09 45.65
N THR A 199 2.54 -1.72 44.96
CA THR A 199 1.84 -2.91 45.48
C THR A 199 2.70 -4.16 45.45
N SER A 200 3.53 -4.36 44.42
CA SER A 200 4.45 -5.49 44.32
C SER A 200 5.56 -5.42 45.39
N SER A 201 6.09 -4.23 45.66
CA SER A 201 7.08 -3.98 46.73
C SER A 201 6.51 -4.21 48.14
N LYS A 202 5.21 -3.96 48.37
CA LYS A 202 4.56 -4.27 49.66
C LYS A 202 4.30 -5.76 49.84
N LYS A 203 3.93 -6.48 48.77
CA LYS A 203 3.66 -7.91 48.82
C LYS A 203 4.92 -8.74 49.09
N ASN A 204 6.06 -8.39 48.50
CA ASN A 204 7.32 -9.11 48.74
C ASN A 204 7.80 -8.96 50.20
N ARG A 205 7.59 -7.79 50.83
CA ARG A 205 7.96 -7.58 52.24
C ARG A 205 7.09 -8.33 53.25
N HIS A 206 5.89 -8.77 52.87
CA HIS A 206 5.00 -9.54 53.74
C HIS A 206 5.24 -11.06 53.67
N ASN A 207 6.00 -11.55 52.69
CA ASN A 207 6.29 -12.97 52.50
C ASN A 207 7.69 -13.38 53.01
N GLU A 208 8.47 -12.45 53.57
CA GLU A 208 9.80 -12.69 54.15
C GLU A 208 9.83 -12.62 55.69
N LEU A 209 8.68 -12.65 56.34
CA LEU A 209 8.51 -12.73 57.81
C LEU A 209 7.79 -14.02 58.19
#